data_AF-A0A928F4S0-F1
#
_entry.id   AF-A0A928F4S0-F1
#
_cell.length_a   1.000
_cell.length_b   1.000
_cell.length_c   1.000
_cell.angle_alpha   90.00
_cell.angle_beta   90.00
_cell.angle_gamma   90.00
#
_symmetry.space_group_name_H-M   'P 1'
#
loop_
_entity.id
_entity.type
_entity.pdbx_description
1 polymer ?
#
loop_
_entity_poly.entity_id
_entity_poly.type
_entity_poly.pdbx_seq_one_letter_code
_entity_poly.pdbx_strand_id
1 'polypeptide(L)'
;MNGITLNKTELAAWRSLIARPDTSMQLLTAALYLVSALMLPFAAHGVPALIFIGSCAVLYYMQTRTLRALLLPGVPIALLFLLSGSLLLPAAFCAVVFGGVAGGLLIATAKEKAHLPLLLVLPPAAFLIAWALGATPALAALTLLPLPVALAAGLAVRLCKPFTPSVAAIAIALGAALLLAGTVALKALGLLDPALLPDLIGTCADTMLELLAEQNKLYAEAGLSAALPLPDRREIVNMFTDLAYMAPAIFGIACLVVAYFVWRTLCIMLTAFGALPRVPRVFSTPTMSVGAALLFLLSYLVTLIANASEITLTGIAAQNVGMLLEPGLALIGVGVLLHHEGGRSCLSTLLTISIVYLFFTAPSTALSLTALVGAAVVLIAAYQGAKKNKGEP
;
A
#
# COMPACT_ATOMS: atom_id res chain seq x y z
N MET A 1 7.52 20.15 14.92
CA MET A 1 6.06 20.34 15.02
C MET A 1 5.54 19.36 16.04
N ASN A 2 5.06 19.84 17.18
CA ASN A 2 4.43 18.98 18.19
C ASN A 2 3.19 18.35 17.54
N GLY A 3 3.12 17.01 17.55
CA GLY A 3 1.97 16.29 17.02
C GLY A 3 0.70 16.82 17.68
N ILE A 4 -0.31 17.12 16.89
CA ILE A 4 -1.62 17.57 17.37
C ILE A 4 -2.23 16.40 18.16
N THR A 5 -1.95 16.33 19.46
CA THR A 5 -2.62 15.43 20.38
C THR A 5 -3.77 16.20 20.99
N LEU A 6 -4.99 15.88 20.58
CA LEU A 6 -6.21 16.45 21.15
C LEU A 6 -6.26 16.19 22.66
N ASN A 7 -6.65 17.21 23.43
CA ASN A 7 -6.90 17.05 24.85
C ASN A 7 -8.16 16.17 25.08
N LYS A 8 -8.37 15.63 26.29
CA LYS A 8 -9.53 14.76 26.62
C LYS A 8 -10.90 15.36 26.24
N THR A 9 -11.12 16.67 26.40
CA THR A 9 -12.38 17.34 26.06
C THR A 9 -12.57 17.45 24.55
N GLU A 10 -11.51 17.78 23.81
CA GLU A 10 -11.52 17.82 22.34
C GLU A 10 -11.71 16.43 21.73
N LEU A 11 -11.14 15.40 22.36
CA LEU A 11 -11.33 14.01 21.96
C LEU A 11 -12.78 13.52 22.23
N ALA A 12 -13.40 13.99 23.31
CA ALA A 12 -14.81 13.72 23.60
C ALA A 12 -15.73 14.42 22.60
N ALA A 13 -15.44 15.67 22.24
CA ALA A 13 -16.14 16.42 21.19
C ALA A 13 -15.94 15.80 19.80
N TRP A 14 -14.73 15.34 19.49
CA TRP A 14 -14.44 14.59 18.27
C TRP A 14 -15.27 13.31 18.20
N ARG A 15 -15.31 12.55 19.29
CA ARG A 15 -16.10 11.32 19.35
C ARG A 15 -17.59 11.61 19.23
N SER A 16 -18.11 12.72 19.76
CA SER A 16 -19.53 13.07 19.59
C SER A 16 -19.88 13.43 18.15
N LEU A 17 -18.93 13.99 17.37
CA LEU A 17 -19.10 14.27 15.94
C LEU A 17 -19.21 13.03 15.05
N ILE A 18 -18.69 11.88 15.49
CA ILE A 18 -18.89 10.61 14.79
C ILE A 18 -20.35 10.20 14.97
N ALA A 19 -21.17 10.44 13.94
CA ALA A 19 -22.58 10.09 13.90
C ALA A 19 -22.77 8.57 13.96
N ARG A 20 -23.93 8.14 14.46
CA ARG A 20 -24.29 6.73 14.53
C ARG A 20 -24.81 6.31 13.15
N PRO A 21 -24.13 5.42 12.41
CA PRO A 21 -24.68 4.91 11.15
C PRO A 21 -25.92 4.07 11.45
N ASP A 22 -26.92 4.15 10.58
CA ASP A 22 -28.14 3.36 10.65
C ASP A 22 -27.83 1.85 10.67
N THR A 23 -28.71 1.05 11.27
CA THR A 23 -28.54 -0.41 11.39
C THR A 23 -28.35 -1.09 10.03
N SER A 24 -29.01 -0.58 8.98
CA SER A 24 -28.85 -1.03 7.59
C SER A 24 -27.43 -0.81 7.06
N MET A 25 -26.80 0.32 7.36
CA MET A 25 -25.43 0.63 6.95
C MET A 25 -24.42 -0.24 7.70
N GLN A 26 -24.67 -0.54 8.97
CA GLN A 26 -23.80 -1.43 9.76
C GLN A 26 -23.85 -2.86 9.22
N LEU A 27 -25.04 -3.37 8.89
CA LEU A 27 -25.22 -4.68 8.23
C LEU A 27 -24.52 -4.73 6.88
N LEU A 28 -24.67 -3.69 6.06
CA LEU A 28 -23.99 -3.58 4.77
C LEU A 28 -22.46 -3.59 4.93
N THR A 29 -21.94 -2.87 5.93
CA THR A 29 -20.51 -2.82 6.22
C THR A 29 -19.99 -4.17 6.74
N ALA A 30 -20.75 -4.84 7.59
CA ALA A 30 -20.41 -6.20 8.06
C ALA A 30 -20.42 -7.23 6.92
N ALA A 31 -21.40 -7.15 6.03
CA ALA A 31 -21.45 -7.98 4.83
C ALA A 31 -20.25 -7.71 3.90
N LEU A 32 -19.90 -6.44 3.68
CA LEU A 32 -18.71 -6.04 2.93
C LEU A 32 -17.42 -6.58 3.53
N TYR A 33 -17.28 -6.53 4.87
CA TYR A 33 -16.14 -7.11 5.56
C TYR A 33 -16.07 -8.63 5.34
N LEU A 34 -17.19 -9.33 5.52
CA LEU A 34 -17.28 -10.78 5.37
C LEU A 34 -16.94 -11.22 3.94
N VAL A 35 -17.54 -10.58 2.93
CA VAL A 35 -17.27 -10.87 1.51
C VAL A 35 -15.81 -10.59 1.16
N SER A 36 -15.23 -9.49 1.66
CA SER A 36 -13.82 -9.16 1.41
C SER A 36 -12.88 -10.19 2.07
N ALA A 37 -13.17 -10.61 3.29
CA ALA A 37 -12.38 -11.63 3.99
C ALA A 37 -12.46 -13.00 3.29
N LEU A 38 -13.66 -13.40 2.84
CA LEU A 38 -13.88 -14.65 2.11
C LEU A 38 -13.22 -14.66 0.73
N MET A 39 -13.01 -13.51 0.10
CA MET A 39 -12.38 -13.47 -1.22
C MET A 39 -10.91 -13.92 -1.19
N LEU A 40 -10.19 -13.76 -0.07
CA LEU A 40 -8.77 -14.12 0.05
C LEU A 40 -8.46 -15.60 -0.25
N PRO A 41 -9.13 -16.60 0.36
CA PRO A 41 -8.92 -18.00 0.03
C PRO A 41 -9.35 -18.38 -1.40
N PHE A 42 -10.25 -17.60 -2.02
CA PHE A 42 -10.80 -17.88 -3.35
C PHE A 42 -10.25 -16.96 -4.46
N ALA A 43 -9.24 -16.14 -4.15
CA ALA A 43 -8.70 -15.12 -5.06
C ALA A 43 -8.05 -15.72 -6.32
N ALA A 44 -7.69 -17.00 -6.30
CA ALA A 44 -7.17 -17.73 -7.46
C ALA A 44 -8.25 -18.05 -8.51
N HIS A 45 -9.55 -18.00 -8.16
CA HIS A 45 -10.63 -18.28 -9.10
C HIS A 45 -10.95 -17.04 -9.94
N GLY A 46 -10.69 -17.11 -11.25
CA GLY A 46 -10.76 -15.96 -12.15
C GLY A 46 -12.11 -15.24 -12.21
N VAL A 47 -13.22 -15.99 -12.30
CA VAL A 47 -14.57 -15.39 -12.41
C VAL A 47 -15.00 -14.68 -11.11
N PRO A 48 -14.94 -15.31 -9.92
CA PRO A 48 -15.21 -14.63 -8.66
C PRO A 48 -14.29 -13.41 -8.42
N ALA A 49 -13.00 -13.51 -8.76
CA ALA A 49 -12.04 -12.42 -8.61
C ALA A 49 -12.40 -11.20 -9.47
N LEU A 50 -12.79 -11.41 -10.74
CA LEU A 50 -13.22 -10.32 -11.63
C LEU A 50 -14.49 -9.64 -11.11
N ILE A 51 -15.49 -10.42 -10.69
CA ILE A 51 -16.74 -9.88 -10.15
C ILE A 51 -16.47 -9.06 -8.88
N PHE A 52 -15.59 -9.56 -8.00
CA PHE A 52 -15.21 -8.86 -6.79
C PHE A 52 -14.48 -7.54 -7.08
N ILE A 53 -13.46 -7.56 -7.94
CA ILE A 53 -12.71 -6.35 -8.35
C ILE A 53 -13.65 -5.33 -9.00
N GLY A 54 -14.54 -5.78 -9.90
CA GLY A 54 -15.54 -4.93 -10.53
C GLY A 54 -16.50 -4.31 -9.52
N SER A 55 -16.96 -5.09 -8.54
CA SER A 55 -17.84 -4.61 -7.46
C SER A 55 -17.13 -3.58 -6.57
N CYS A 56 -15.87 -3.81 -6.23
CA CYS A 56 -15.03 -2.84 -5.52
C CYS A 56 -14.87 -1.53 -6.29
N ALA A 57 -14.66 -1.59 -7.61
CA ALA A 57 -14.56 -0.41 -8.46
C ALA A 57 -15.89 0.36 -8.53
N VAL A 58 -17.02 -0.33 -8.68
CA VAL A 58 -18.35 0.28 -8.67
C VAL A 58 -18.63 0.96 -7.32
N LEU A 59 -18.35 0.30 -6.20
CA LEU A 59 -18.52 0.86 -4.86
C LEU A 59 -17.67 2.12 -4.67
N TYR A 60 -16.40 2.07 -5.08
CA TYR A 60 -15.50 3.21 -5.00
C TYR A 60 -15.97 4.38 -5.88
N TYR A 61 -16.46 4.08 -7.09
CA TYR A 61 -17.04 5.08 -7.99
C TYR A 61 -18.28 5.73 -7.38
N MET A 62 -19.21 4.94 -6.84
CA MET A 62 -20.45 5.45 -6.26
C MET A 62 -20.19 6.40 -5.08
N GLN A 63 -19.10 6.18 -4.35
CA GLN A 63 -18.71 7.00 -3.20
C GLN A 63 -17.99 8.29 -3.58
N THR A 64 -17.13 8.23 -4.58
CA THR A 64 -16.31 9.39 -5.01
C THR A 64 -17.00 10.21 -6.09
N ARG A 65 -18.00 9.64 -6.78
CA ARG A 65 -18.73 10.20 -7.93
C ARG A 65 -17.84 10.82 -9.02
N THR A 66 -16.60 10.34 -9.12
CA THR A 66 -15.58 10.90 -10.01
C THR A 66 -14.81 9.78 -10.67
N LEU A 67 -14.93 9.66 -12.01
CA LEU A 67 -14.20 8.66 -12.80
C LEU A 67 -12.68 8.74 -12.59
N ARG A 68 -12.13 9.95 -12.40
CA ARG A 68 -10.70 10.14 -12.13
C ARG A 68 -10.24 9.52 -10.81
N ALA A 69 -11.13 9.40 -9.83
CA ALA A 69 -10.77 8.77 -8.57
C ALA A 69 -10.49 7.27 -8.74
N LEU A 70 -11.08 6.62 -9.76
CA LEU A 70 -10.81 5.21 -10.09
C LEU A 70 -9.39 4.97 -10.62
N LEU A 71 -8.71 6.00 -11.13
CA LEU A 71 -7.30 5.89 -11.51
C LEU A 71 -6.43 5.53 -10.30
N LEU A 72 -6.80 6.02 -9.12
CA LEU A 72 -6.02 5.82 -7.90
C LEU A 72 -5.94 4.33 -7.51
N PRO A 73 -7.05 3.57 -7.32
CA PRO A 73 -6.98 2.13 -7.11
C PRO A 73 -6.74 1.34 -8.40
N GLY A 74 -7.07 1.88 -9.58
CA GLY A 74 -6.92 1.19 -10.87
C GLY A 74 -5.47 0.96 -11.29
N VAL A 75 -4.57 1.92 -11.03
CA VAL A 75 -3.13 1.79 -11.31
C VAL A 75 -2.48 0.61 -10.55
N PRO A 76 -2.60 0.49 -9.21
CA PRO A 76 -2.02 -0.65 -8.50
C PRO A 76 -2.67 -1.98 -8.88
N ILE A 77 -3.98 -2.01 -9.16
CA ILE A 77 -4.67 -3.23 -9.65
C ILE A 77 -4.08 -3.68 -10.99
N ALA A 78 -3.90 -2.76 -11.94
CA ALA A 78 -3.31 -3.06 -13.25
C ALA A 78 -1.85 -3.51 -13.13
N LEU A 79 -1.05 -2.85 -12.29
CA LEU A 79 0.35 -3.23 -12.04
C LEU A 79 0.45 -4.63 -11.43
N LEU A 80 -0.38 -4.94 -10.43
CA LEU A 80 -0.38 -6.26 -9.80
C LEU A 80 -0.78 -7.36 -10.79
N PHE A 81 -1.72 -7.09 -11.69
CA PHE A 81 -2.12 -8.02 -12.74
C PHE A 81 -0.99 -8.25 -13.75
N LEU A 82 -0.32 -7.18 -14.20
CA LEU A 82 0.81 -7.27 -15.13
C LEU A 82 1.99 -8.03 -14.52
N LEU A 83 2.24 -7.86 -13.22
CA LEU A 83 3.33 -8.53 -12.50
C LEU A 83 3.06 -10.02 -12.27
N SER A 84 1.84 -10.40 -11.90
CA SER A 84 1.52 -11.80 -11.57
C SER A 84 1.00 -12.62 -12.73
N GLY A 85 0.61 -11.99 -13.85
CA GLY A 85 -0.13 -12.63 -14.93
C GLY A 85 -1.47 -13.24 -14.49
N SER A 86 -1.95 -12.90 -13.27
CA SER A 86 -3.08 -13.56 -12.62
C SER A 86 -3.91 -12.58 -11.79
N LEU A 87 -5.18 -12.92 -11.58
CA LEU A 87 -6.11 -12.09 -10.81
C LEU A 87 -5.93 -12.22 -9.29
N LEU A 88 -5.03 -13.11 -8.84
CA LEU A 88 -4.78 -13.38 -7.43
C LEU A 88 -4.34 -12.13 -6.67
N LEU A 89 -3.25 -11.50 -7.10
CA LEU A 89 -2.70 -10.32 -6.41
C LEU A 89 -3.65 -9.11 -6.45
N PRO A 90 -4.29 -8.78 -7.60
CA PRO A 90 -5.33 -7.75 -7.63
C PRO A 90 -6.50 -8.00 -6.68
N ALA A 91 -7.03 -9.23 -6.64
CA ALA A 91 -8.16 -9.57 -5.77
C ALA A 91 -7.76 -9.54 -4.29
N ALA A 92 -6.56 -10.02 -3.95
CA ALA A 92 -6.02 -9.94 -2.60
C ALA A 92 -5.83 -8.48 -2.15
N PHE A 93 -5.29 -7.61 -3.02
CA PHE A 93 -5.19 -6.17 -2.75
C PHE A 93 -6.57 -5.56 -2.44
N CYS A 94 -7.56 -5.80 -3.29
CA CYS A 94 -8.92 -5.32 -3.06
C CYS A 94 -9.51 -5.87 -1.75
N ALA A 95 -9.30 -7.15 -1.44
CA ALA A 95 -9.81 -7.80 -0.25
C ALA A 95 -9.22 -7.19 1.04
N VAL A 96 -7.92 -6.92 1.06
CA VAL A 96 -7.25 -6.29 2.21
C VAL A 96 -7.69 -4.83 2.36
N VAL A 97 -7.77 -4.08 1.25
CA VAL A 97 -8.19 -2.67 1.28
C VAL A 97 -9.64 -2.54 1.76
N PHE A 98 -10.58 -3.21 1.09
CA PHE A 98 -12.01 -3.10 1.42
C PHE A 98 -12.38 -3.81 2.71
N GLY A 99 -11.73 -4.93 3.03
CA GLY A 99 -11.86 -5.59 4.34
C GLY A 99 -11.34 -4.70 5.48
N GLY A 100 -10.16 -4.09 5.32
CA GLY A 100 -9.61 -3.16 6.29
C GLY A 100 -10.49 -1.91 6.50
N VAL A 101 -11.04 -1.37 5.40
CA VAL A 101 -11.96 -0.22 5.43
C VAL A 101 -13.28 -0.56 6.10
N ALA A 102 -13.93 -1.65 5.70
CA ALA A 102 -15.22 -2.06 6.26
C ALA A 102 -15.10 -2.40 7.75
N GLY A 103 -14.09 -3.18 8.13
CA GLY A 103 -13.81 -3.49 9.54
C GLY A 103 -13.43 -2.24 10.34
N GLY A 104 -12.62 -1.35 9.75
CA GLY A 104 -12.25 -0.07 10.36
C GLY A 104 -13.45 0.85 10.61
N LEU A 105 -14.41 0.88 9.68
CA LEU A 105 -15.65 1.64 9.80
C LEU A 105 -16.53 1.11 10.93
N LEU A 106 -16.68 -0.23 11.04
CA LEU A 106 -17.39 -0.87 12.15
C LEU A 106 -16.75 -0.51 13.49
N ILE A 107 -15.41 -0.58 13.60
CA ILE A 107 -14.69 -0.24 14.83
C ILE A 107 -14.83 1.24 15.16
N ALA A 108 -14.68 2.11 14.17
CA ALA A 108 -14.76 3.56 14.35
C ALA A 108 -16.13 4.00 14.90
N THR A 109 -17.19 3.33 14.47
CA THR A 109 -18.59 3.65 14.79
C THR A 109 -19.17 2.83 15.94
N ALA A 110 -18.48 1.78 16.41
CA ALA A 110 -18.90 0.93 17.53
C ALA A 110 -18.89 1.65 18.90
N LYS A 111 -19.90 2.49 19.15
CA LYS A 111 -20.11 3.19 20.44
C LYS A 111 -20.86 2.35 21.49
N GLU A 112 -21.61 1.33 21.09
CA GLU A 112 -22.39 0.50 22.03
C GLU A 112 -21.77 -0.89 22.23
N LYS A 113 -21.82 -1.39 23.48
CA LYS A 113 -21.34 -2.72 23.88
C LYS A 113 -22.01 -3.87 23.10
N ALA A 114 -23.18 -3.62 22.49
CA ALA A 114 -23.94 -4.60 21.72
C ALA A 114 -23.34 -4.95 20.35
N HIS A 115 -22.46 -4.10 19.79
CA HIS A 115 -21.93 -4.26 18.42
C HIS A 115 -20.46 -4.73 18.37
N LEU A 116 -19.79 -4.74 19.53
CA LEU A 116 -18.48 -5.39 19.71
C LEU A 116 -18.48 -6.90 19.38
N PRO A 117 -19.54 -7.67 19.69
CA PRO A 117 -19.61 -9.10 19.37
C PRO A 117 -19.53 -9.38 17.87
N LEU A 118 -20.14 -8.53 17.02
CA LEU A 118 -20.07 -8.66 15.56
C LEU A 118 -18.61 -8.59 15.06
N LEU A 119 -17.81 -7.69 15.63
CA LEU A 119 -16.38 -7.57 15.31
C LEU A 119 -15.55 -8.78 15.78
N LEU A 120 -15.98 -9.47 16.83
CA LEU A 120 -15.36 -10.71 17.33
C LEU A 120 -15.82 -11.96 16.56
N VAL A 121 -17.04 -11.96 16.02
CA VAL A 121 -17.65 -13.14 15.37
C VAL A 121 -17.38 -13.18 13.87
N LEU A 122 -17.23 -12.03 13.20
CA LEU A 122 -17.01 -11.97 11.75
C LEU A 122 -15.74 -12.70 11.27
N PRO A 123 -14.55 -12.50 11.89
CA PRO A 123 -13.34 -13.21 11.45
C PRO A 123 -13.42 -14.75 11.63
N PRO A 124 -13.85 -15.28 12.80
CA PRO A 124 -14.09 -16.72 12.95
C PRO A 124 -15.16 -17.26 12.00
N ALA A 125 -16.25 -16.51 11.78
CA ALA A 125 -17.29 -16.92 10.85
C ALA A 125 -16.75 -17.00 9.41
N ALA A 126 -15.95 -16.03 8.98
CA ALA A 126 -15.29 -16.05 7.67
C ALA A 126 -14.37 -17.28 7.53
N PHE A 127 -13.59 -17.61 8.57
CA PHE A 127 -12.75 -18.80 8.60
C PHE A 127 -13.59 -20.09 8.46
N LEU A 128 -14.64 -20.24 9.27
CA LEU A 128 -15.50 -21.43 9.26
C LEU A 128 -16.24 -21.59 7.92
N ILE A 129 -16.72 -20.49 7.34
CA ILE A 129 -17.37 -20.50 6.02
C ILE A 129 -16.35 -20.89 4.93
N ALA A 130 -15.14 -20.30 4.94
CA ALA A 130 -14.10 -20.66 3.98
C ALA A 130 -13.74 -22.14 4.07
N TRP A 131 -13.61 -22.68 5.29
CA TRP A 131 -13.35 -24.10 5.50
C TRP A 131 -14.50 -24.99 5.03
N ALA A 132 -15.76 -24.62 5.34
CA ALA A 132 -16.95 -25.33 4.88
C ALA A 132 -17.09 -25.32 3.35
N LEU A 133 -16.62 -24.27 2.68
CA LEU A 133 -16.57 -24.14 1.22
C LEU A 133 -15.37 -24.85 0.58
N GLY A 134 -14.57 -25.59 1.35
CA GLY A 134 -13.49 -26.45 0.84
C GLY A 134 -12.10 -25.84 0.83
N ALA A 135 -11.88 -24.66 1.43
CA ALA A 135 -10.53 -24.12 1.60
C ALA A 135 -9.73 -24.96 2.60
N THR A 136 -8.44 -25.15 2.34
CA THR A 136 -7.54 -25.76 3.34
C THR A 136 -7.44 -24.85 4.58
N PRO A 137 -7.14 -25.40 5.78
CA PRO A 137 -7.01 -24.57 6.99
C PRO A 137 -6.00 -23.43 6.85
N ALA A 138 -4.93 -23.63 6.07
CA ALA A 138 -3.92 -22.62 5.77
C ALA A 138 -4.48 -21.49 4.89
N LEU A 139 -5.27 -21.81 3.85
CA LEU A 139 -5.94 -20.81 3.01
C LEU A 139 -7.07 -20.10 3.76
N ALA A 140 -7.84 -20.84 4.56
CA ALA A 140 -8.89 -20.28 5.41
C ALA A 140 -8.34 -19.29 6.44
N ALA A 141 -7.11 -19.48 6.95
CA ALA A 141 -6.47 -18.54 7.84
C ALA A 141 -6.21 -17.15 7.20
N LEU A 142 -6.15 -17.05 5.87
CA LEU A 142 -6.02 -15.77 5.18
C LEU A 142 -7.21 -14.84 5.42
N THR A 143 -8.40 -15.37 5.75
CA THR A 143 -9.58 -14.55 6.08
C THR A 143 -9.37 -13.66 7.31
N LEU A 144 -8.36 -13.95 8.14
CA LEU A 144 -8.00 -13.18 9.32
C LEU A 144 -7.12 -11.97 9.01
N LEU A 145 -6.49 -11.92 7.82
CA LEU A 145 -5.53 -10.88 7.44
C LEU A 145 -6.11 -9.44 7.46
N PRO A 146 -7.38 -9.20 7.10
CA PRO A 146 -7.96 -7.86 7.19
C PRO A 146 -8.18 -7.37 8.64
N LEU A 147 -8.16 -8.24 9.65
CA LEU A 147 -8.49 -7.87 11.04
C LEU A 147 -7.45 -6.91 11.68
N PRO A 148 -6.12 -7.18 11.64
CA PRO A 148 -5.12 -6.24 12.15
C PRO A 148 -5.19 -4.86 11.47
N VAL A 149 -5.43 -4.85 10.16
CA VAL A 149 -5.60 -3.64 9.34
C VAL A 149 -6.82 -2.85 9.80
N ALA A 150 -7.96 -3.52 9.97
CA ALA A 150 -9.20 -2.93 10.47
C ALA A 150 -9.05 -2.35 11.87
N LEU A 151 -8.38 -3.07 12.77
CA LEU A 151 -8.09 -2.60 14.13
C LEU A 151 -7.24 -1.33 14.12
N ALA A 152 -6.13 -1.33 13.40
CA ALA A 152 -5.25 -0.16 13.29
C ALA A 152 -5.99 1.05 12.72
N ALA A 153 -6.72 0.86 11.61
CA ALA A 153 -7.44 1.93 10.93
C ALA A 153 -8.59 2.48 11.78
N GLY A 154 -9.42 1.61 12.35
CA GLY A 154 -10.55 1.99 13.20
C GLY A 154 -10.09 2.72 14.47
N LEU A 155 -9.06 2.21 15.16
CA LEU A 155 -8.50 2.86 16.35
C LEU A 155 -7.88 4.22 16.03
N ALA A 156 -7.16 4.34 14.90
CA ALA A 156 -6.59 5.60 14.46
C ALA A 156 -7.67 6.69 14.26
N VAL A 157 -8.82 6.35 13.67
CA VAL A 157 -9.96 7.26 13.54
C VAL A 157 -10.56 7.61 14.91
N ARG A 158 -10.81 6.63 15.78
CA ARG A 158 -11.38 6.87 17.13
C ARG A 158 -10.51 7.72 18.03
N LEU A 159 -9.19 7.63 17.84
CA LEU A 159 -8.18 8.39 18.57
C LEU A 159 -7.80 9.69 17.86
N CYS A 160 -8.43 10.01 16.73
CA CYS A 160 -8.14 11.19 15.91
C CYS A 160 -6.65 11.34 15.57
N LYS A 161 -6.00 10.24 15.18
CA LYS A 161 -4.58 10.27 14.81
C LYS A 161 -4.40 10.97 13.45
N PRO A 162 -3.32 11.75 13.26
CA PRO A 162 -3.02 12.36 11.97
C PRO A 162 -2.77 11.31 10.89
N PHE A 163 -2.86 11.72 9.62
CA PHE A 163 -2.67 10.84 8.46
C PHE A 163 -1.43 9.94 8.58
N THR A 164 -0.24 10.53 8.78
CA THR A 164 1.03 9.78 8.73
C THR A 164 1.17 8.70 9.79
N PRO A 165 0.94 8.96 11.10
CA PRO A 165 0.98 7.89 12.10
C PRO A 165 -0.13 6.86 11.90
N SER A 166 -1.26 7.24 11.30
CA SER A 166 -2.34 6.29 11.00
C SER A 166 -1.94 5.32 9.88
N VAL A 167 -1.39 5.83 8.78
CA VAL A 167 -0.86 5.03 7.68
C VAL A 167 0.29 4.14 8.16
N ALA A 168 1.21 4.67 8.99
CA ALA A 168 2.29 3.87 9.56
C ALA A 168 1.77 2.75 10.46
N ALA A 169 0.79 3.01 11.34
CA ALA A 169 0.21 1.99 12.20
C ALA A 169 -0.48 0.89 11.39
N ILE A 170 -1.21 1.25 10.33
CA ILE A 170 -1.84 0.28 9.43
C ILE A 170 -0.78 -0.53 8.68
N ALA A 171 0.30 0.10 8.19
CA ALA A 171 1.38 -0.58 7.50
C ALA A 171 2.12 -1.56 8.40
N ILE A 172 2.40 -1.18 9.65
CA ILE A 172 3.02 -2.06 10.66
C ILE A 172 2.08 -3.23 10.98
N ALA A 173 0.79 -2.98 11.17
CA ALA A 173 -0.18 -4.05 11.44
C ALA A 173 -0.28 -5.03 10.27
N LEU A 174 -0.31 -4.53 9.04
CA LEU A 174 -0.31 -5.35 7.82
C LEU A 174 1.00 -6.14 7.67
N GLY A 175 2.14 -5.48 7.83
CA GLY A 175 3.46 -6.11 7.73
C GLY A 175 3.65 -7.21 8.78
N ALA A 176 3.28 -6.95 10.03
CA ALA A 176 3.30 -7.96 11.09
C ALA A 176 2.38 -9.15 10.79
N ALA A 177 1.16 -8.89 10.29
CA ALA A 177 0.21 -9.94 9.92
C ALA A 177 0.73 -10.82 8.78
N LEU A 178 1.30 -10.20 7.74
CA LEU A 178 1.90 -10.90 6.59
C LEU A 178 3.15 -11.68 6.98
N LEU A 179 4.02 -11.13 7.84
CA LEU A 179 5.20 -11.84 8.34
C LEU A 179 4.80 -13.02 9.23
N LEU A 180 3.80 -12.86 10.10
CA LEU A 180 3.28 -13.97 10.90
C LEU A 180 2.65 -15.05 10.02
N ALA A 181 1.83 -14.67 9.04
CA ALA A 181 1.24 -15.62 8.09
C ALA A 181 2.32 -16.35 7.27
N GLY A 182 3.31 -15.62 6.77
CA GLY A 182 4.43 -16.18 6.00
C GLY A 182 5.31 -17.11 6.84
N THR A 183 5.66 -16.73 8.07
CA THR A 183 6.47 -17.57 8.97
C THR A 183 5.73 -18.83 9.40
N VAL A 184 4.43 -18.75 9.67
CA VAL A 184 3.61 -19.92 9.98
C VAL A 184 3.49 -20.85 8.77
N ALA A 185 3.28 -20.30 7.57
CA ALA A 185 3.23 -21.08 6.34
C ALA A 185 4.57 -21.78 6.03
N LEU A 186 5.68 -21.05 6.12
CA LEU A 186 7.03 -21.58 5.90
C LEU A 186 7.42 -22.63 6.95
N LYS A 187 7.06 -22.41 8.22
CA LYS A 187 7.26 -23.40 9.29
C LYS A 187 6.44 -24.67 9.06
N ALA A 188 5.20 -24.54 8.61
CA ALA A 188 4.34 -25.69 8.28
C ALA A 188 4.89 -26.51 7.11
N LEU A 189 5.59 -25.87 6.18
CA LEU A 189 6.25 -26.52 5.05
C LEU A 189 7.66 -27.06 5.36
N GLY A 190 8.18 -26.82 6.58
CA GLY A 190 9.55 -27.22 6.95
C GLY A 190 10.66 -26.42 6.27
N LEU A 191 10.33 -25.30 5.63
CA LEU A 191 11.23 -24.47 4.81
C LEU A 191 11.87 -23.31 5.58
N LEU A 192 11.92 -23.40 6.91
CA LEU A 192 12.49 -22.35 7.77
C LEU A 192 13.93 -22.70 8.15
N ASP A 193 14.79 -22.84 7.13
CA ASP A 193 16.23 -23.06 7.28
C ASP A 193 17.01 -21.84 6.75
N PRO A 194 17.84 -21.17 7.57
CA PRO A 194 18.68 -20.05 7.11
C PRO A 194 19.67 -20.43 5.98
N ALA A 195 19.96 -21.72 5.76
CA ALA A 195 20.74 -22.19 4.61
C ALA A 195 19.99 -22.05 3.26
N LEU A 196 18.68 -21.86 3.28
CA LEU A 196 17.86 -21.78 2.06
C LEU A 196 18.05 -20.48 1.29
N LEU A 197 18.42 -19.36 1.92
CA LEU A 197 18.53 -18.08 1.20
C LEU A 197 19.72 -18.06 0.21
N PRO A 198 20.94 -18.48 0.60
CA PRO A 198 22.04 -18.67 -0.35
C PRO A 198 21.72 -19.69 -1.44
N ASP A 199 21.07 -20.81 -1.09
CA ASP A 199 20.67 -21.84 -2.05
C ASP A 199 19.61 -21.35 -3.03
N LEU A 200 18.65 -20.53 -2.58
CA LEU A 200 17.64 -19.88 -3.41
C LEU A 200 18.28 -18.86 -4.36
N ILE A 201 19.23 -18.06 -3.87
CA ILE A 201 20.01 -17.11 -4.69
C ILE A 201 20.80 -17.87 -5.75
N GLY A 202 21.47 -18.97 -5.39
CA GLY A 202 22.17 -19.85 -6.31
C GLY A 202 21.23 -20.43 -7.37
N THR A 203 20.08 -20.97 -6.95
CA THR A 203 19.08 -21.57 -7.83
C THR A 203 18.49 -20.53 -8.80
N CYS A 204 18.17 -19.32 -8.32
CA CYS A 204 17.70 -18.23 -9.16
C CYS A 204 18.75 -17.77 -10.16
N ALA A 205 20.02 -17.69 -9.76
CA ALA A 205 21.13 -17.35 -10.64
C ALA A 205 21.30 -18.40 -11.75
N ASP A 206 21.28 -19.68 -11.39
CA ASP A 206 21.42 -20.79 -12.34
C ASP A 206 20.22 -20.85 -13.30
N THR A 207 18.99 -20.65 -12.80
CA THR A 207 17.77 -20.58 -13.63
C THR A 207 17.80 -19.39 -14.61
N MET A 208 18.28 -18.23 -14.18
CA MET A 208 18.36 -17.04 -15.03
C MET A 208 19.43 -17.19 -16.12
N LEU A 209 20.56 -17.81 -15.79
CA LEU A 209 21.59 -18.18 -16.77
C LEU A 209 21.06 -19.17 -17.81
N GLU A 210 20.29 -20.16 -17.38
CA GLU A 210 19.67 -21.15 -18.26
C GLU A 210 18.66 -20.51 -19.21
N LEU A 211 17.78 -19.62 -18.70
CA LEU A 211 16.84 -18.85 -19.51
C LEU A 211 17.53 -17.92 -20.52
N LEU A 212 18.63 -17.26 -20.13
CA LEU A 212 19.41 -16.41 -21.03
C LEU A 212 20.12 -17.24 -22.11
N ALA A 213 20.63 -18.41 -21.75
CA ALA A 213 21.25 -19.34 -22.70
C ALA A 213 20.21 -19.89 -23.70
N GLU A 214 18.99 -20.19 -23.23
CA GLU A 214 17.88 -20.64 -24.07
C GLU A 214 17.38 -19.53 -25.00
N GLN A 215 17.26 -18.29 -24.52
CA GLN A 215 16.98 -17.13 -25.37
C GLN A 215 18.04 -16.91 -26.44
N ASN A 216 19.33 -17.03 -26.09
CA ASN A 216 20.42 -16.89 -27.05
C ASN A 216 20.38 -17.98 -28.14
N LYS A 217 19.97 -19.22 -27.80
CA LYS A 217 19.71 -20.27 -28.80
C LYS A 217 18.57 -19.89 -29.73
N LEU A 218 17.45 -19.40 -29.20
CA LEU A 218 16.30 -18.97 -29.99
C LEU A 218 16.64 -17.78 -30.92
N TYR A 219 17.45 -16.83 -30.46
CA TYR A 219 17.95 -15.74 -31.30
C TYR A 219 18.88 -16.23 -32.41
N ALA A 220 19.76 -17.18 -32.11
CA ALA A 220 20.63 -17.81 -33.10
C ALA A 220 19.83 -18.59 -34.17
N GLU A 221 18.80 -19.33 -33.76
CA GLU A 221 17.89 -20.06 -34.66
C GLU A 221 17.05 -19.11 -35.53
N ALA A 222 16.70 -17.93 -35.02
CA ALA A 222 16.00 -16.89 -35.76
C ALA A 222 16.91 -16.06 -36.71
N GLY A 223 18.20 -16.38 -36.78
CA GLY A 223 19.17 -15.65 -37.61
C GLY A 223 19.50 -14.24 -37.10
N LEU A 224 19.10 -13.91 -35.86
CA LEU A 224 19.44 -12.65 -35.21
C LEU A 224 20.84 -12.78 -34.60
N SER A 225 21.84 -12.23 -35.30
CA SER A 225 23.27 -12.29 -34.93
C SER A 225 23.65 -11.37 -33.78
N ALA A 226 22.77 -11.20 -32.78
CA ALA A 226 23.06 -10.51 -31.54
C ALA A 226 23.05 -11.52 -30.39
N ALA A 227 24.11 -12.33 -30.30
CA ALA A 227 24.36 -13.09 -29.08
C ALA A 227 24.66 -12.09 -27.96
N LEU A 228 23.72 -11.91 -27.03
CA LEU A 228 23.99 -11.15 -25.82
C LEU A 228 25.07 -11.92 -25.04
N PRO A 229 26.21 -11.30 -24.69
CA PRO A 229 27.19 -11.96 -23.85
C PRO A 229 26.49 -12.38 -22.55
N LEU A 230 26.61 -13.66 -22.20
CA LEU A 230 26.08 -14.16 -20.94
C LEU A 230 26.78 -13.37 -19.81
N PRO A 231 26.04 -12.73 -18.89
CA PRO A 231 26.63 -12.05 -17.76
C PRO A 231 27.44 -13.04 -16.91
N ASP A 232 28.49 -12.57 -16.23
CA ASP A 232 29.24 -13.43 -15.32
C ASP A 232 28.29 -13.94 -14.22
N ARG A 233 28.38 -15.23 -13.87
CA ARG A 233 27.57 -15.84 -12.80
C ARG A 233 27.73 -15.05 -11.51
N ARG A 234 28.92 -14.52 -11.24
CA ARG A 234 29.18 -13.68 -10.06
C ARG A 234 28.39 -12.37 -10.08
N GLU A 235 28.22 -11.74 -11.24
CA GLU A 235 27.41 -10.51 -11.39
C GLU A 235 25.93 -10.82 -11.15
N ILE A 236 25.43 -11.95 -11.65
CA ILE A 236 24.04 -12.37 -11.44
C ILE A 236 23.79 -12.72 -9.97
N VAL A 237 24.70 -13.44 -9.33
CA VAL A 237 24.63 -13.74 -7.89
C VAL A 237 24.65 -12.46 -7.05
N ASN A 238 25.53 -11.50 -7.38
CA ASN A 238 25.55 -10.20 -6.72
C ASN A 238 24.23 -9.45 -6.94
N MET A 239 23.66 -9.47 -8.14
CA MET A 239 22.37 -8.85 -8.45
C MET A 239 21.23 -9.46 -7.62
N PHE A 240 21.15 -10.79 -7.51
CA PHE A 240 20.15 -11.45 -6.67
C PHE A 240 20.38 -11.24 -5.17
N THR A 241 21.63 -11.12 -4.76
CA THR A 241 22.01 -10.78 -3.39
C THR A 241 21.55 -9.36 -3.04
N ASP A 242 21.79 -8.39 -3.93
CA ASP A 242 21.30 -7.02 -3.80
C ASP A 242 19.77 -6.98 -3.79
N LEU A 243 19.11 -7.76 -4.64
CA LEU A 243 17.65 -7.88 -4.67
C LEU A 243 17.09 -8.45 -3.35
N ALA A 244 17.75 -9.46 -2.79
CA ALA A 244 17.41 -10.04 -1.49
C ALA A 244 17.59 -9.01 -0.36
N TYR A 245 18.62 -8.17 -0.43
CA TYR A 245 18.82 -7.06 0.51
C TYR A 245 17.77 -5.95 0.35
N MET A 246 17.25 -5.72 -0.86
CA MET A 246 16.18 -4.76 -1.12
C MET A 246 14.79 -5.29 -0.78
N ALA A 247 14.60 -6.62 -0.66
CA ALA A 247 13.29 -7.24 -0.44
C ALA A 247 12.54 -6.71 0.82
N PRO A 248 13.18 -6.51 1.99
CA PRO A 248 12.51 -5.93 3.16
C PRO A 248 12.03 -4.50 2.93
N ALA A 249 12.82 -3.71 2.20
CA ALA A 249 12.44 -2.35 1.83
C ALA A 249 11.21 -2.40 0.93
N ILE A 250 11.25 -3.13 -0.18
CA ILE A 250 10.14 -3.33 -1.13
C ILE A 250 8.87 -3.81 -0.41
N PHE A 251 9.01 -4.76 0.53
CA PHE A 251 7.90 -5.23 1.35
C PHE A 251 7.29 -4.13 2.22
N GLY A 252 8.13 -3.30 2.87
CA GLY A 252 7.69 -2.13 3.63
C GLY A 252 6.98 -1.09 2.76
N ILE A 253 7.50 -0.84 1.55
CA ILE A 253 6.88 0.03 0.53
C ILE A 253 5.47 -0.49 0.19
N ALA A 254 5.35 -1.78 -0.13
CA ALA A 254 4.07 -2.40 -0.47
C ALA A 254 3.05 -2.26 0.68
N CYS A 255 3.47 -2.48 1.93
CA CYS A 255 2.62 -2.31 3.10
C CYS A 255 2.15 -0.86 3.27
N LEU A 256 3.03 0.13 3.06
CA LEU A 256 2.70 1.55 3.13
C LEU A 256 1.70 1.97 2.05
N VAL A 257 1.87 1.48 0.82
CA VAL A 257 0.94 1.73 -0.28
C VAL A 257 -0.45 1.20 0.06
N VAL A 258 -0.56 -0.07 0.50
CA VAL A 258 -1.85 -0.65 0.90
C VAL A 258 -2.46 0.13 2.07
N ALA A 259 -1.66 0.48 3.09
CA ALA A 259 -2.10 1.25 4.24
C ALA A 259 -2.65 2.63 3.88
N TYR A 260 -2.02 3.30 2.90
CA TYR A 260 -2.52 4.55 2.33
C TYR A 260 -3.91 4.39 1.72
N PHE A 261 -4.09 3.35 0.89
CA PHE A 261 -5.37 3.08 0.25
C PHE A 261 -6.47 2.77 1.28
N VAL A 262 -6.15 1.98 2.30
CA VAL A 262 -7.06 1.70 3.42
C VAL A 262 -7.45 3.01 4.10
N TRP A 263 -6.49 3.83 4.54
CA TRP A 263 -6.76 5.07 5.26
C TRP A 263 -7.60 6.06 4.43
N ARG A 264 -7.19 6.30 3.19
CA ARG A 264 -7.88 7.25 2.29
C ARG A 264 -9.31 6.81 1.99
N THR A 265 -9.51 5.52 1.69
CA THR A 265 -10.84 4.97 1.41
C THR A 265 -11.72 4.98 2.65
N LEU A 266 -11.14 4.71 3.83
CA LEU A 266 -11.85 4.82 5.11
C LEU A 266 -12.34 6.25 5.38
N CYS A 267 -11.50 7.26 5.15
CA CYS A 267 -11.92 8.66 5.31
C CYS A 267 -13.07 9.04 4.36
N ILE A 268 -13.03 8.59 3.10
CA ILE A 268 -14.12 8.80 2.13
C ILE A 268 -15.40 8.11 2.61
N MET A 269 -15.30 6.85 3.04
CA MET A 269 -16.43 6.06 3.54
C MET A 269 -17.08 6.69 4.77
N LEU A 270 -16.28 7.21 5.71
CA LEU A 270 -16.79 7.90 6.88
C LEU A 270 -17.65 9.12 6.50
N THR A 271 -17.28 9.85 5.45
CA THR A 271 -18.12 10.94 4.94
C THR A 271 -19.33 10.46 4.14
N ALA A 272 -19.15 9.44 3.29
CA ALA A 272 -20.22 8.92 2.43
C ALA A 272 -21.36 8.27 3.23
N PHE A 273 -21.03 7.59 4.33
CA PHE A 273 -22.01 7.02 5.26
C PHE A 273 -22.55 8.03 6.27
N GLY A 274 -22.23 9.32 6.14
CA GLY A 274 -22.71 10.36 7.05
C GLY A 274 -22.15 10.24 8.48
N ALA A 275 -21.18 9.36 8.73
CA ALA A 275 -20.54 9.20 10.03
C ALA A 275 -19.71 10.44 10.40
N LEU A 276 -19.19 11.19 9.42
CA LEU A 276 -18.56 12.49 9.59
C LEU A 276 -19.13 13.49 8.58
N PRO A 277 -19.43 14.75 8.99
CA PRO A 277 -19.94 15.77 8.07
C PRO A 277 -18.89 16.20 7.03
N ARG A 278 -17.60 16.14 7.38
CA ARG A 278 -16.49 16.42 6.47
C ARG A 278 -15.21 15.76 7.01
N VAL A 279 -14.30 15.36 6.12
CA VAL A 279 -12.97 14.88 6.52
C VAL A 279 -12.16 16.06 7.09
N PRO A 280 -11.74 16.02 8.37
CA PRO A 280 -10.85 17.04 8.92
C PRO A 280 -9.50 17.05 8.17
N ARG A 281 -8.92 18.24 7.98
CA ARG A 281 -7.62 18.39 7.29
C ARG A 281 -6.53 17.49 7.87
N VAL A 282 -6.52 17.27 9.18
CA VAL A 282 -5.54 16.43 9.90
C VAL A 282 -5.52 14.97 9.39
N PHE A 283 -6.61 14.49 8.79
CA PHE A 283 -6.69 13.15 8.20
C PHE A 283 -6.39 13.10 6.70
N SER A 284 -6.42 14.23 6.00
CA SER A 284 -6.19 14.32 4.56
C SER A 284 -4.83 14.88 4.19
N THR A 285 -4.21 15.70 5.05
CA THR A 285 -2.89 16.24 4.82
C THR A 285 -1.82 15.28 5.35
N PRO A 286 -1.00 14.68 4.48
CA PRO A 286 0.16 13.93 4.94
C PRO A 286 1.13 14.87 5.66
N THR A 287 1.51 14.50 6.88
CA THR A 287 2.47 15.24 7.70
C THR A 287 3.73 14.40 7.80
N MET A 288 4.70 14.61 6.92
CA MET A 288 6.04 14.06 7.13
C MET A 288 6.92 15.06 7.86
N SER A 289 7.89 14.54 8.62
CA SER A 289 8.87 15.42 9.26
C SER A 289 9.74 16.09 8.20
N VAL A 290 10.12 17.34 8.43
CA VAL A 290 11.08 18.06 7.58
C VAL A 290 12.38 17.28 7.44
N GLY A 291 12.81 16.62 8.51
CA GLY A 291 13.98 15.74 8.51
C GLY A 291 13.85 14.56 7.53
N ALA A 292 12.68 13.94 7.41
CA ALA A 292 12.45 12.86 6.44
C ALA A 292 12.51 13.36 4.98
N ALA A 293 11.98 14.55 4.69
CA ALA A 293 12.08 15.15 3.36
C ALA A 293 13.53 15.52 2.99
N LEU A 294 14.30 16.06 3.94
CA LEU A 294 15.72 16.37 3.76
C LEU A 294 16.56 15.09 3.60
N LEU A 295 16.34 14.08 4.43
CA LEU A 295 17.02 12.79 4.35
C LEU A 295 16.75 12.10 3.02
N PHE A 296 15.53 12.17 2.50
CA PHE A 296 15.21 11.64 1.17
C PHE A 296 15.98 12.38 0.07
N LEU A 297 15.95 13.72 0.05
CA LEU A 297 16.68 14.49 -0.97
C LEU A 297 18.19 14.24 -0.92
N LEU A 298 18.77 14.19 0.28
CA LEU A 298 20.18 13.85 0.47
C LEU A 298 20.48 12.43 0.01
N SER A 299 19.65 11.45 0.39
CA SER A 299 19.82 10.06 -0.04
C SER A 299 19.72 9.92 -1.56
N TYR A 300 18.78 10.61 -2.20
CA TYR A 300 18.58 10.61 -3.65
C TYR A 300 19.76 11.23 -4.39
N LEU A 301 20.29 12.37 -3.89
CA LEU A 301 21.50 12.99 -4.44
C LEU A 301 22.72 12.08 -4.31
N VAL A 302 22.90 11.45 -3.14
CA VAL A 302 24.01 10.51 -2.91
C VAL A 302 23.87 9.28 -3.80
N THR A 303 22.66 8.76 -4.02
CA THR A 303 22.41 7.67 -4.98
C THR A 303 22.74 8.07 -6.42
N LEU A 304 22.37 9.28 -6.85
CA LEU A 304 22.71 9.76 -8.21
C LEU A 304 24.22 9.89 -8.42
N ILE A 305 24.94 10.36 -7.40
CA ILE A 305 26.40 10.52 -7.46
C ILE A 305 27.09 9.16 -7.38
N ALA A 306 26.65 8.27 -6.49
CA ALA A 306 27.23 6.94 -6.30
C ALA A 306 26.92 5.97 -7.46
N ASN A 307 25.84 6.16 -8.22
CA ASN A 307 25.61 5.39 -9.45
C ASN A 307 26.53 5.82 -10.60
N ALA A 308 27.18 7.00 -10.51
CA ALA A 308 28.12 7.49 -11.51
C ALA A 308 29.58 7.05 -11.24
N SER A 309 29.88 6.56 -10.04
CA SER A 309 31.20 6.07 -9.62
C SER A 309 31.01 4.73 -8.91
N GLU A 310 31.46 3.62 -9.51
CA GLU A 310 31.45 2.22 -8.99
C GLU A 310 30.79 1.97 -7.61
N ILE A 311 29.83 1.03 -7.55
CA ILE A 311 28.97 0.71 -6.39
C ILE A 311 29.74 0.79 -5.04
N THR A 312 29.59 1.93 -4.35
CA THR A 312 30.17 2.15 -3.02
C THR A 312 29.18 1.76 -1.92
N LEU A 313 29.68 1.29 -0.77
CA LEU A 313 28.88 0.93 0.40
C LEU A 313 27.97 2.11 0.87
N THR A 314 28.45 3.34 0.70
CA THR A 314 27.72 4.58 0.94
C THR A 314 26.55 4.78 -0.02
N GLY A 315 26.71 4.40 -1.29
CA GLY A 315 25.65 4.41 -2.30
C GLY A 315 24.54 3.41 -1.99
N ILE A 316 24.89 2.20 -1.55
CA ILE A 316 23.93 1.18 -1.11
C ILE A 316 23.16 1.64 0.14
N ALA A 317 23.86 2.21 1.12
CA ALA A 317 23.23 2.77 2.32
C ALA A 317 22.26 3.91 1.97
N ALA A 318 22.64 4.82 1.07
CA ALA A 318 21.79 5.90 0.59
C ALA A 318 20.58 5.38 -0.20
N GLN A 319 20.75 4.38 -1.08
CA GLN A 319 19.63 3.74 -1.78
C GLN A 319 18.62 3.12 -0.81
N ASN A 320 19.08 2.44 0.24
CA ASN A 320 18.19 1.87 1.24
C ASN A 320 17.42 2.94 2.03
N VAL A 321 18.08 4.04 2.40
CA VAL A 321 17.41 5.19 3.04
C VAL A 321 16.40 5.85 2.09
N GLY A 322 16.78 6.02 0.83
CA GLY A 322 15.93 6.54 -0.24
C GLY A 322 14.68 5.67 -0.40
N MET A 323 14.85 4.37 -0.63
CA MET A 323 13.75 3.40 -0.76
C MET A 323 12.84 3.35 0.47
N LEU A 324 13.35 3.58 1.67
CA LEU A 324 12.52 3.64 2.88
C LEU A 324 11.59 4.87 2.89
N LEU A 325 12.09 6.00 2.40
CA LEU A 325 11.40 7.30 2.46
C LEU A 325 10.58 7.60 1.20
N GLU A 326 10.98 7.04 0.06
CA GLU A 326 10.41 7.25 -1.27
C GLU A 326 8.90 7.01 -1.33
N PRO A 327 8.32 5.92 -0.79
CA PRO A 327 6.88 5.68 -0.87
C PRO A 327 6.09 6.69 -0.07
N GLY A 328 6.58 7.02 1.13
CA GLY A 328 5.94 7.99 2.01
C GLY A 328 5.81 9.32 1.31
N LEU A 329 6.90 9.79 0.67
CA LEU A 329 6.94 11.04 -0.07
C LEU A 329 6.23 10.96 -1.42
N ALA A 330 6.30 9.83 -2.13
CA ALA A 330 5.58 9.60 -3.38
C ALA A 330 4.07 9.70 -3.15
N LEU A 331 3.58 9.15 -2.04
CA LEU A 331 2.18 9.29 -1.62
C LEU A 331 1.79 10.74 -1.33
N ILE A 332 2.70 11.56 -0.79
CA ILE A 332 2.48 13.02 -0.64
C ILE A 332 2.39 13.69 -2.00
N GLY A 333 3.35 13.41 -2.89
CA GLY A 333 3.40 14.00 -4.22
C GLY A 333 2.19 13.61 -5.06
N VAL A 334 1.87 12.32 -5.14
CA VAL A 334 0.65 11.80 -5.79
C VAL A 334 -0.59 12.43 -5.15
N GLY A 335 -0.63 12.53 -3.82
CA GLY A 335 -1.69 13.23 -3.11
C GLY A 335 -1.87 14.65 -3.62
N VAL A 336 -0.81 15.45 -3.67
CA VAL A 336 -0.86 16.86 -4.11
C VAL A 336 -1.24 16.99 -5.59
N LEU A 337 -0.68 16.13 -6.44
CA LEU A 337 -0.91 16.14 -7.89
C LEU A 337 -2.34 15.74 -8.24
N LEU A 338 -2.96 14.87 -7.43
CA LEU A 338 -4.35 14.43 -7.59
C LEU A 338 -5.36 15.27 -6.81
N HIS A 339 -4.93 16.04 -5.79
CA HIS A 339 -5.80 16.81 -4.88
C HIS A 339 -5.84 18.29 -5.24
N HIS A 340 -5.96 18.60 -6.53
CA HIS A 340 -6.33 19.94 -6.98
C HIS A 340 -7.85 20.14 -6.81
N GLU A 341 -8.26 20.51 -5.59
CA GLU A 341 -9.66 20.77 -5.23
C GLU A 341 -10.26 22.04 -5.88
N GLY A 342 -9.50 22.80 -6.70
CA GLY A 342 -9.93 24.14 -7.14
C GLY A 342 -9.84 24.46 -8.63
N GLY A 343 -9.37 23.56 -9.50
CA GLY A 343 -9.11 23.92 -10.89
C GLY A 343 -9.29 22.77 -11.88
N ARG A 344 -10.40 22.80 -12.62
CA ARG A 344 -10.66 21.97 -13.81
C ARG A 344 -9.76 22.38 -14.99
N SER A 345 -8.44 22.32 -14.85
CA SER A 345 -7.54 22.67 -15.95
C SER A 345 -7.18 21.44 -16.79
N CYS A 346 -7.09 21.62 -18.11
CA CYS A 346 -6.57 20.61 -19.04
C CYS A 346 -5.18 20.13 -18.61
N LEU A 347 -4.36 21.06 -18.08
CA LEU A 347 -3.03 20.79 -17.53
C LEU A 347 -3.07 19.78 -16.38
N SER A 348 -3.96 19.91 -15.40
CA SER A 348 -4.09 18.94 -14.28
C SER A 348 -4.45 17.53 -14.80
N THR A 349 -5.26 17.48 -15.86
CA THR A 349 -5.68 16.22 -16.49
C THR A 349 -4.53 15.57 -17.24
N LEU A 350 -3.82 16.35 -18.06
CA LEU A 350 -2.61 15.92 -18.76
C LEU A 350 -1.53 15.43 -17.78
N LEU A 351 -1.28 16.18 -16.71
CA LEU A 351 -0.27 15.85 -15.71
C LEU A 351 -0.60 14.53 -14.99
N THR A 352 -1.88 14.32 -14.67
CA THR A 352 -2.37 13.03 -14.12
C THR A 352 -2.17 11.89 -15.12
N ILE A 353 -2.56 12.08 -16.38
CA ILE A 353 -2.40 11.06 -17.43
C ILE A 353 -0.92 10.76 -17.69
N SER A 354 -0.05 11.77 -17.71
CA SER A 354 1.40 11.60 -17.89
C SER A 354 2.04 10.86 -16.72
N ILE A 355 1.63 11.14 -15.48
CA ILE A 355 2.09 10.38 -14.31
C ILE A 355 1.65 8.92 -14.40
N VAL A 356 0.39 8.69 -14.75
CA VAL A 356 -0.16 7.33 -14.93
C VAL A 356 0.61 6.61 -16.06
N TYR A 357 0.84 7.27 -17.19
CA TYR A 357 1.63 6.73 -18.30
C TYR A 357 3.08 6.41 -17.87
N LEU A 358 3.72 7.29 -17.11
CA LEU A 358 5.06 7.04 -16.56
C LEU A 358 5.06 5.85 -15.59
N PHE A 359 4.01 5.65 -14.79
CA PHE A 359 3.89 4.45 -13.96
C PHE A 359 3.82 3.15 -14.78
N PHE A 360 3.32 3.20 -16.02
CA PHE A 360 3.26 2.03 -16.90
C PHE A 360 4.53 1.83 -17.75
N THR A 361 5.27 2.90 -18.05
CA THR A 361 6.41 2.84 -18.98
C THR A 361 7.78 2.93 -18.29
N ALA A 362 7.85 3.60 -17.14
CA ALA A 362 9.06 3.80 -16.35
C ALA A 362 8.69 3.92 -14.85
N PRO A 363 8.28 2.80 -14.21
CA PRO A 363 7.67 2.83 -12.87
C PRO A 363 8.60 3.37 -11.79
N SER A 364 9.90 3.07 -11.84
CA SER A 364 10.90 3.61 -10.91
C SER A 364 11.01 5.13 -11.03
N THR A 365 11.08 5.65 -12.26
CA THR A 365 11.17 7.08 -12.54
C THR A 365 9.91 7.83 -12.10
N ALA A 366 8.73 7.24 -12.29
CA ALA A 366 7.46 7.81 -11.83
C ALA A 366 7.39 7.90 -10.29
N LEU A 367 7.84 6.86 -9.60
CA LEU A 367 7.89 6.82 -8.14
C LEU A 367 8.84 7.90 -7.59
N SER A 368 10.04 8.02 -8.15
CA SER A 368 11.03 9.00 -7.70
C SER A 368 10.60 10.45 -7.99
N LEU A 369 10.01 10.70 -9.17
CA LEU A 369 9.46 12.02 -9.52
C LEU A 369 8.35 12.45 -8.56
N THR A 370 7.41 11.55 -8.26
CA THR A 370 6.34 11.85 -7.31
C THR A 370 6.87 12.01 -5.89
N ALA A 371 7.89 11.25 -5.49
CA ALA A 371 8.55 11.43 -4.19
C ALA A 371 9.27 12.78 -4.06
N LEU A 372 9.95 13.24 -5.12
CA LEU A 372 10.56 14.57 -5.17
C LEU A 372 9.53 15.68 -5.01
N VAL A 373 8.39 15.58 -5.70
CA VAL A 373 7.27 16.52 -5.54
C VAL A 373 6.76 16.50 -4.09
N GLY A 374 6.59 15.32 -3.50
CA GLY A 374 6.19 15.19 -2.11
C GLY A 374 7.17 15.84 -1.12
N ALA A 375 8.47 15.61 -1.30
CA ALA A 375 9.52 16.21 -0.50
C ALA A 375 9.51 17.75 -0.59
N ALA A 376 9.40 18.29 -1.81
CA ALA A 376 9.32 19.73 -2.04
C ALA A 376 8.11 20.35 -1.32
N VAL A 377 6.94 19.71 -1.37
CA VAL A 377 5.72 20.19 -0.70
C VAL A 377 5.89 20.21 0.82
N VAL A 378 6.48 19.18 1.41
CA VAL A 378 6.76 19.14 2.87
C VAL A 378 7.68 20.29 3.28
N LEU A 379 8.72 20.58 2.49
CA LEU A 379 9.67 21.66 2.78
C LEU A 379 9.04 23.05 2.61
N ILE A 380 8.27 23.27 1.53
CA ILE A 380 7.58 24.55 1.29
C ILE A 380 6.55 24.81 2.40
N ALA A 381 5.77 23.81 2.80
CA ALA A 381 4.79 23.95 3.88
C ALA A 381 5.45 24.28 5.22
N ALA A 382 6.61 23.67 5.52
CA ALA A 382 7.38 23.97 6.71
C ALA A 382 7.97 25.40 6.68
N TYR A 383 8.48 25.84 5.53
CA TYR A 383 8.99 27.20 5.34
C TYR A 383 7.88 28.26 5.51
N GLN A 384 6.72 28.06 4.88
CA GLN A 384 5.56 28.94 5.02
C GLN A 384 5.03 28.96 6.47
N GLY A 385 5.00 27.81 7.14
CA GLY A 385 4.62 27.72 8.56
C GLY A 385 5.60 28.46 9.48
N ALA A 386 6.90 28.40 9.21
CA ALA A 386 7.92 29.13 9.95
C ALA A 386 7.83 30.64 9.73
N LYS A 387 7.53 31.08 8.50
CA LYS A 387 7.30 32.50 8.16
C LYS A 387 6.09 33.07 8.89
N LYS A 388 4.98 32.31 8.90
CA LYS A 388 3.72 32.71 9.58
C LYS A 388 3.86 32.80 11.11
N ASN A 389 4.68 31.96 11.73
CA ASN A 389 4.97 32.02 13.16
C ASN A 389 5.96 33.14 13.55
N LYS A 390 6.69 33.71 12.58
CA LYS A 390 7.58 34.87 12.80
C LYS A 390 6.90 36.21 12.54
N GLY A 391 5.62 36.22 12.13
CA GLY A 391 4.86 37.45 11.91
C GLY A 391 5.32 38.28 10.69
N GLU A 392 6.16 37.71 9.82
CA GLU A 392 6.58 38.38 8.59
C GLU A 392 5.61 38.04 7.44
N PRO A 393 5.08 39.06 6.71
CA PRO A 393 4.07 38.88 5.67
C PRO A 393 4.56 38.01 4.50
#